data_AF-A0A948IL46-F1
#
_entry.id   AF-A0A948IL46-F1
#
_cell.length_a   1.000
_cell.length_b   1.000
_cell.length_c   1.000
_cell.angle_alpha   90.00
_cell.angle_beta   90.00
_cell.angle_gamma   90.00
#
_symmetry.space_group_name_H-M   'P 1'
#
loop_
_entity.id
_entity.type
_entity.pdbx_description
1 polymer ?
#
loop_
_entity_poly.entity_id
_entity_poly.type
_entity_poly.pdbx_seq_one_letter_code
_entity_poly.pdbx_strand_id
1 'polypeptide(L)'
;MARGDEGGGVAAGEPAYVRAVKANRKGNRRGMVGGVAGSVRYSKAMVRRICERIESGESLRTICADVGMPNRSSVRAWAARTPKVAADLDWARAAAGWHGLGGRQPVWCEQTAADICTRLAAGETMEQICEDPTMPSRTLVYYWRTRHPAFGEAVMLARQVQAERFCDLGWEIASAVTPGDAYATHVKLTHLRWTAGALAPARFGRFKAVTQADEAEAELAAPPAAPAETRVTFCVRHFRKEIGPDGTPKVVAYLRNSHTGELEREHPEPGQAAGPVVDDDPGAWLPS
;
A
#
# COMPACT_ATOMS: atom_id res chain seq x y z
N MET A 1 -45.42 -40.08 -23.77
CA MET A 1 -46.40 -39.31 -22.96
C MET A 1 -45.64 -38.84 -21.72
N ALA A 2 -44.99 -37.67 -21.73
CA ALA A 2 -45.46 -36.28 -21.74
C ALA A 2 -45.84 -35.74 -20.34
N ARG A 3 -45.25 -34.55 -20.04
CA ARG A 3 -45.41 -33.63 -18.88
C ARG A 3 -44.49 -33.95 -17.69
N GLY A 4 -43.44 -33.19 -17.34
CA GLY A 4 -43.14 -31.78 -17.59
C GLY A 4 -43.78 -30.92 -16.50
N ASP A 5 -43.01 -30.51 -15.49
CA ASP A 5 -43.39 -29.44 -14.56
C ASP A 5 -42.19 -28.53 -14.28
N GLU A 6 -42.46 -27.24 -14.40
CA GLU A 6 -41.52 -26.14 -14.59
C GLU A 6 -41.30 -25.41 -13.26
N GLY A 7 -40.04 -25.31 -12.82
CA GLY A 7 -39.66 -24.43 -11.73
C GLY A 7 -39.70 -22.97 -12.16
N GLY A 8 -40.80 -22.28 -11.84
CA GLY A 8 -41.02 -20.86 -12.11
C GLY A 8 -39.98 -19.95 -11.45
N GLY A 9 -38.97 -19.55 -12.23
CA GLY A 9 -38.10 -18.42 -11.90
C GLY A 9 -38.91 -17.12 -11.98
N VAL A 10 -39.09 -16.47 -10.84
CA VAL A 10 -39.68 -15.13 -10.76
C VAL A 10 -38.74 -14.16 -11.50
N ALA A 11 -39.07 -13.85 -12.75
CA ALA A 11 -38.41 -12.82 -13.52
C ALA A 11 -38.62 -11.48 -12.80
N ALA A 12 -37.60 -11.02 -12.06
CA ALA A 12 -37.56 -9.69 -11.50
C ALA A 12 -37.70 -8.68 -12.66
N GLY A 13 -38.88 -8.06 -12.74
CA GLY A 13 -39.19 -7.07 -13.76
C GLY A 13 -38.16 -5.95 -13.73
N GLU A 14 -37.68 -5.58 -14.91
CA GLU A 14 -36.72 -4.50 -15.12
C GLU A 14 -37.16 -3.23 -14.36
N PRO A 15 -36.31 -2.65 -13.47
CA PRO A 15 -36.74 -1.60 -12.56
C PRO A 15 -37.21 -0.36 -13.34
N ALA A 16 -38.25 0.30 -12.82
CA ALA A 16 -39.02 1.34 -13.52
C ALA A 16 -38.14 2.46 -14.13
N TYR A 17 -36.99 2.76 -13.51
CA TYR A 17 -36.05 3.75 -14.03
C TYR A 17 -35.36 3.31 -15.33
N VAL A 18 -35.03 2.04 -15.50
CA VAL A 18 -34.39 1.51 -16.73
C VAL A 18 -35.38 1.51 -17.90
N ARG A 19 -36.67 1.23 -17.64
CA ARG A 19 -37.74 1.36 -18.65
C ARG A 19 -37.94 2.81 -19.10
N ALA A 20 -37.90 3.77 -18.18
CA ALA A 20 -38.00 5.20 -18.50
C ALA A 20 -36.82 5.67 -19.36
N VAL A 21 -35.60 5.23 -19.05
CA VAL A 21 -34.38 5.56 -19.81
C VAL A 21 -34.44 5.03 -21.26
N LYS A 22 -34.90 3.78 -21.45
CA LYS A 22 -35.07 3.20 -22.79
C LYS A 22 -36.17 3.88 -23.60
N ALA A 23 -37.28 4.25 -22.97
CA ALA A 23 -38.38 4.98 -23.60
C ALA A 23 -37.91 6.36 -24.11
N ASN A 24 -37.10 7.07 -23.32
CA ASN A 24 -36.61 8.41 -23.67
C ASN A 24 -35.54 8.38 -24.80
N ARG A 25 -34.72 7.32 -24.85
CA ARG A 25 -33.68 7.13 -25.89
C ARG A 25 -34.24 6.86 -27.30
N LYS A 26 -35.49 6.38 -27.41
CA LYS A 26 -36.19 6.18 -28.70
C LYS A 26 -36.93 7.44 -29.20
N GLY A 27 -37.38 8.32 -28.30
CA GLY A 27 -38.16 9.52 -28.66
C GLY A 27 -37.32 10.70 -29.18
N ASN A 28 -36.07 10.86 -28.71
CA ASN A 28 -35.35 12.13 -28.84
C ASN A 28 -34.37 12.24 -30.05
N ARG A 29 -34.51 11.40 -31.07
CA ARG A 29 -33.63 11.39 -32.26
C ARG A 29 -34.14 12.25 -33.43
N ARG A 30 -35.24 12.98 -33.27
CA ARG A 30 -35.83 13.84 -34.31
C ARG A 30 -36.16 15.22 -33.73
N GLY A 31 -35.47 16.24 -34.22
CA GLY A 31 -35.84 17.64 -33.97
C GLY A 31 -34.67 18.54 -33.61
N MET A 32 -33.70 18.71 -34.52
CA MET A 32 -32.75 19.81 -34.44
C MET A 32 -33.36 21.00 -35.19
N VAL A 33 -34.10 21.85 -34.49
CA VAL A 33 -34.57 23.14 -35.00
C VAL A 33 -34.15 24.21 -34.00
N GLY A 34 -33.44 25.21 -34.50
CA GLY A 34 -32.86 26.30 -33.72
C GLY A 34 -33.91 27.16 -33.04
N GLY A 35 -33.60 27.57 -31.83
CA GLY A 35 -34.30 28.59 -31.06
C GLY A 35 -33.39 29.02 -29.92
N VAL A 36 -33.08 30.31 -29.85
CA VAL A 36 -32.21 30.91 -28.82
C VAL A 36 -32.90 30.76 -27.46
N ALA A 37 -32.55 29.71 -26.72
CA ALA A 37 -33.06 29.49 -25.38
C ALA A 37 -32.43 30.49 -24.41
N GLY A 38 -33.25 31.32 -23.77
CA GLY A 38 -32.83 32.26 -22.73
C GLY A 38 -31.98 31.55 -21.66
N SER A 39 -30.87 32.19 -21.26
CA SER A 39 -29.93 31.63 -20.30
C SER A 39 -30.65 31.28 -18.99
N VAL A 40 -30.81 29.98 -18.73
CA VAL A 40 -31.40 29.46 -17.50
C VAL A 40 -30.50 29.88 -16.34
N ARG A 41 -31.04 30.66 -15.40
CA ARG A 41 -30.28 31.16 -14.24
C ARG A 41 -30.07 30.06 -13.20
N TYR A 42 -29.06 30.27 -12.36
CA TYR A 42 -28.78 29.40 -11.22
C TYR A 42 -29.98 29.35 -10.27
N SER A 43 -30.41 28.14 -9.90
CA SER A 43 -31.34 27.90 -8.81
C SER A 43 -31.05 26.53 -8.17
N LYS A 44 -31.32 26.39 -6.86
CA LYS A 44 -31.12 25.11 -6.15
C LYS A 44 -31.97 23.99 -6.75
N ALA A 45 -33.20 24.28 -7.16
CA ALA A 45 -34.09 23.33 -7.82
C ALA A 45 -33.51 22.83 -9.16
N MET A 46 -32.85 23.70 -9.93
CA MET A 46 -32.22 23.31 -11.18
C MET A 46 -31.00 22.40 -10.96
N VAL A 47 -30.15 22.71 -9.98
CA VAL A 47 -29.01 21.85 -9.62
C VAL A 47 -29.50 20.47 -9.19
N ARG A 48 -30.52 20.42 -8.32
CA ARG A 48 -31.15 19.16 -7.89
C ARG A 48 -31.67 18.34 -9.08
N ARG A 49 -32.41 18.98 -10.00
CA ARG A 49 -32.92 18.33 -11.22
C ARG A 49 -31.80 17.78 -12.10
N ILE A 50 -30.66 18.46 -12.18
CA ILE A 50 -29.48 17.97 -12.91
C ILE A 50 -28.88 16.75 -12.19
N CYS A 51 -28.71 16.80 -10.87
CA CYS A 51 -28.20 15.68 -10.07
C CYS A 51 -29.09 14.43 -10.22
N GLU A 52 -30.40 14.54 -10.09
CA GLU A 52 -31.35 13.42 -10.23
C GLU A 52 -31.25 12.74 -11.61
N ARG A 53 -31.02 13.52 -12.67
CA ARG A 53 -30.83 12.97 -14.03
C ARG A 53 -29.46 12.32 -14.21
N ILE A 54 -28.43 12.87 -13.59
CA ILE A 54 -27.10 12.24 -13.58
C ILE A 54 -27.18 10.91 -12.84
N GLU A 55 -27.81 10.87 -11.66
CA GLU A 55 -28.07 9.65 -10.87
C GLU A 55 -28.83 8.60 -11.67
N SER A 56 -29.75 9.04 -12.55
CA SER A 56 -30.46 8.18 -13.50
C SER A 56 -29.60 7.66 -14.66
N GLY A 57 -28.30 8.00 -14.69
CA GLY A 57 -27.33 7.57 -15.70
C GLY A 57 -27.28 8.44 -16.95
N GLU A 58 -27.84 9.65 -16.93
CA GLU A 58 -27.72 10.57 -18.06
C GLU A 58 -26.45 11.41 -18.00
N SER A 59 -25.76 11.53 -19.14
CA SER A 59 -24.57 12.39 -19.20
C SER A 59 -24.95 13.86 -19.09
N LEU A 60 -24.10 14.69 -18.46
CA LEU A 60 -24.29 16.14 -18.42
C LEU A 60 -24.43 16.75 -19.83
N ARG A 61 -23.81 16.14 -20.86
CA ARG A 61 -23.98 16.58 -22.25
C ARG A 61 -25.41 16.36 -22.75
N THR A 62 -25.99 15.21 -22.45
CA THR A 62 -27.38 14.87 -22.81
C THR A 62 -28.35 15.77 -22.08
N ILE A 63 -28.16 15.96 -20.77
CA ILE A 63 -29.03 16.81 -19.94
C ILE A 63 -29.02 18.24 -20.48
N CYS A 64 -27.84 18.82 -20.71
CA CYS A 64 -27.71 20.21 -21.20
C CYS A 64 -28.18 20.40 -22.65
N ALA A 65 -28.50 19.34 -23.40
CA ALA A 65 -29.03 19.44 -24.76
C ALA A 65 -30.57 19.59 -24.78
N ASP A 66 -31.26 19.32 -23.67
CA ASP A 66 -32.72 19.40 -23.59
C ASP A 66 -33.23 20.84 -23.47
N VAL A 67 -34.43 21.07 -23.99
CA VAL A 67 -35.11 22.38 -23.93
C VAL A 67 -35.36 22.76 -22.47
N GLY A 68 -34.99 24.00 -22.11
CA GLY A 68 -35.14 24.51 -20.74
C GLY A 68 -34.04 24.04 -19.77
N MET A 69 -33.03 23.30 -20.24
CA MET A 69 -31.83 22.99 -19.46
C MET A 69 -30.76 24.08 -19.61
N PRO A 70 -29.96 24.32 -18.56
CA PRO A 70 -28.84 25.24 -18.65
C PRO A 70 -27.75 24.68 -19.56
N ASN A 71 -27.00 25.58 -20.20
CA ASN A 71 -25.82 25.22 -20.96
C ASN A 71 -24.74 24.64 -20.02
N ARG A 72 -23.95 23.70 -20.52
CA ARG A 72 -22.84 23.05 -19.83
C ARG A 72 -21.84 24.05 -19.24
N SER A 73 -21.58 25.15 -19.93
CA SER A 73 -20.70 26.23 -19.44
C SER A 73 -21.28 26.92 -18.19
N SER A 74 -22.61 27.12 -18.14
CA SER A 74 -23.29 27.70 -16.97
C SER A 74 -23.20 26.77 -15.77
N VAL A 75 -23.47 25.47 -15.96
CA VAL A 75 -23.36 24.47 -14.89
C VAL A 75 -21.93 24.40 -14.33
N ARG A 76 -20.91 24.44 -15.21
CA ARG A 76 -19.50 24.51 -14.79
C ARG A 76 -19.18 25.78 -14.01
N ALA A 77 -19.69 26.93 -14.46
CA ALA A 77 -19.50 28.20 -13.75
C ALA A 77 -20.17 28.19 -12.36
N TRP A 78 -21.31 27.52 -12.20
CA TRP A 78 -21.97 27.38 -10.90
C TRP A 78 -21.17 26.48 -9.96
N ALA A 79 -20.67 25.35 -10.44
CA ALA A 79 -19.81 24.45 -9.67
C ALA A 79 -18.51 25.14 -9.23
N ALA A 80 -17.93 25.99 -10.09
CA ALA A 80 -16.74 26.77 -9.75
C ALA A 80 -16.99 27.84 -8.68
N ARG A 81 -18.20 28.44 -8.66
CA ARG A 81 -18.56 29.52 -7.71
C ARG A 81 -19.12 29.00 -6.38
N THR A 82 -19.60 27.76 -6.34
CA THR A 82 -20.27 27.21 -5.16
C THR A 82 -19.78 25.78 -4.91
N PRO A 83 -18.86 25.57 -3.95
CA PRO A 83 -18.27 24.25 -3.68
C PRO A 83 -19.30 23.15 -3.43
N LYS A 84 -20.42 23.49 -2.76
CA LYS A 84 -21.53 22.55 -2.54
C LYS A 84 -22.13 22.01 -3.85
N VAL A 85 -22.28 22.86 -4.87
CA VAL A 85 -22.83 22.44 -6.18
C VAL A 85 -21.86 21.49 -6.88
N ALA A 86 -20.55 21.70 -6.75
CA ALA A 86 -19.56 20.76 -7.25
C ALA A 86 -19.68 19.41 -6.54
N ALA A 87 -19.75 19.41 -5.20
CA ALA A 87 -19.92 18.20 -4.41
C ALA A 87 -21.23 17.46 -4.74
N ASP A 88 -22.36 18.15 -4.86
CA ASP A 88 -23.65 17.55 -5.21
C ASP A 88 -23.62 16.90 -6.62
N LEU A 89 -22.95 17.51 -7.60
CA LEU A 89 -22.78 16.95 -8.95
C LEU A 89 -21.81 15.77 -8.97
N ASP A 90 -20.75 15.82 -8.18
CA ASP A 90 -19.79 14.74 -8.07
C ASP A 90 -20.39 13.53 -7.33
N TRP A 91 -21.19 13.77 -6.29
CA TRP A 91 -22.00 12.74 -5.63
C TRP A 91 -22.98 12.08 -6.59
N ALA A 92 -23.71 12.87 -7.38
CA ALA A 92 -24.64 12.34 -8.38
C ALA A 92 -23.93 11.48 -9.45
N ARG A 93 -22.73 11.90 -9.88
CA ARG A 93 -21.90 11.11 -10.83
C ARG A 93 -21.39 9.83 -10.20
N ALA A 94 -20.93 9.91 -8.96
CA ALA A 94 -20.50 8.78 -8.17
C ALA A 94 -21.64 7.77 -8.09
N ALA A 95 -22.81 8.17 -7.58
CA ALA A 95 -24.00 7.34 -7.48
C ALA A 95 -24.42 6.65 -8.81
N ALA A 96 -24.14 7.27 -9.96
CA ALA A 96 -24.43 6.71 -11.26
C ALA A 96 -23.30 5.85 -11.88
N GLY A 97 -22.20 5.60 -11.16
CA GLY A 97 -21.05 4.81 -11.62
C GLY A 97 -20.16 5.53 -12.64
N TRP A 98 -20.24 6.86 -12.74
CA TRP A 98 -19.50 7.66 -13.71
C TRP A 98 -18.10 8.04 -13.23
N HIS A 99 -17.29 7.04 -12.86
CA HIS A 99 -15.84 7.21 -12.68
C HIS A 99 -15.02 6.76 -13.91
N GLY A 100 -15.66 6.14 -14.91
CA GLY A 100 -14.97 5.48 -16.04
C GLY A 100 -15.07 6.13 -17.43
N LEU A 101 -16.06 6.99 -17.72
CA LEU A 101 -16.38 7.38 -19.11
C LEU A 101 -16.12 8.86 -19.45
N GLY A 102 -15.49 9.63 -18.55
CA GLY A 102 -15.46 11.08 -18.64
C GLY A 102 -14.22 11.77 -18.11
N GLY A 103 -13.03 11.28 -18.44
CA GLY A 103 -11.78 12.06 -18.52
C GLY A 103 -11.22 12.72 -17.25
N ARG A 104 -11.91 12.71 -16.11
CA ARG A 104 -11.34 13.10 -14.82
C ARG A 104 -11.26 11.85 -13.94
N GLN A 105 -10.13 11.15 -14.08
CA GLN A 105 -9.72 10.16 -13.10
C GLN A 105 -9.78 10.82 -11.70
N PRO A 106 -10.27 10.12 -10.65
CA PRO A 106 -10.05 10.55 -9.28
C PRO A 106 -8.61 11.01 -9.12
N VAL A 107 -8.44 12.25 -8.66
CA VAL A 107 -7.13 12.75 -8.27
C VAL A 107 -6.68 11.92 -7.06
N TRP A 108 -5.39 11.59 -6.99
CA TRP A 108 -4.83 10.92 -5.82
C TRP A 108 -5.32 11.61 -4.53
N CYS A 109 -5.87 10.81 -3.62
CA CYS A 109 -6.39 11.25 -2.34
C CYS A 109 -5.92 10.28 -1.26
N GLU A 110 -5.19 10.80 -0.28
CA GLU A 110 -4.62 9.99 0.80
C GLU A 110 -5.72 9.29 1.63
N GLN A 111 -6.84 9.97 1.86
CA GLN A 111 -7.97 9.41 2.59
C GLN A 111 -8.58 8.23 1.84
N THR A 112 -8.82 8.36 0.54
CA THR A 112 -9.35 7.26 -0.29
C THR A 112 -8.37 6.08 -0.35
N ALA A 113 -7.07 6.36 -0.41
CA ALA A 113 -6.04 5.32 -0.36
C ALA A 113 -6.06 4.57 0.99
N ALA A 114 -6.19 5.29 2.11
CA ALA A 114 -6.32 4.70 3.44
C ALA A 114 -7.60 3.85 3.55
N ASP A 115 -8.74 4.36 3.06
CA ASP A 115 -10.02 3.65 3.07
C ASP A 115 -9.93 2.32 2.30
N ILE A 116 -9.26 2.30 1.14
CA ILE A 116 -9.01 1.06 0.38
C ILE A 116 -8.20 0.07 1.23
N CYS A 117 -7.11 0.50 1.87
CA CYS A 117 -6.28 -0.35 2.72
C CYS A 117 -7.07 -0.90 3.91
N THR A 118 -7.88 -0.08 4.57
CA THR A 118 -8.73 -0.51 5.70
C THR A 118 -9.76 -1.55 5.27
N ARG A 119 -10.45 -1.35 4.14
CA ARG A 119 -11.43 -2.31 3.61
C ARG A 119 -10.79 -3.62 3.18
N LEU A 120 -9.62 -3.56 2.54
CA LEU A 120 -8.83 -4.76 2.21
C LEU A 120 -8.49 -5.55 3.46
N ALA A 121 -7.94 -4.88 4.49
CA ALA A 121 -7.58 -5.51 5.76
C ALA A 121 -8.80 -6.14 6.46
N ALA A 122 -9.99 -5.52 6.33
CA ALA A 122 -11.24 -6.04 6.87
C ALA A 122 -11.81 -7.27 6.13
N GLY A 123 -11.18 -7.71 5.04
CA GLY A 123 -11.57 -8.93 4.31
C GLY A 123 -12.19 -8.69 2.94
N GLU A 124 -12.45 -7.45 2.53
CA GLU A 124 -13.02 -7.17 1.21
C GLU A 124 -12.01 -7.42 0.08
N THR A 125 -12.51 -7.89 -1.06
CA THR A 125 -11.71 -7.99 -2.29
C THR A 125 -11.54 -6.63 -2.94
N MET A 126 -10.50 -6.48 -3.76
CA MET A 126 -10.30 -5.23 -4.52
C MET A 126 -11.48 -4.95 -5.45
N GLU A 127 -12.11 -6.00 -6.00
CA GLU A 127 -13.28 -5.86 -6.86
C GLU A 127 -14.47 -5.28 -6.09
N GLN A 128 -14.81 -5.86 -4.93
CA GLN A 128 -15.89 -5.34 -4.06
C GLN A 128 -15.66 -3.90 -3.64
N ILE A 129 -14.41 -3.52 -3.36
CA ILE A 129 -14.07 -2.12 -3.03
C ILE A 129 -14.31 -1.22 -4.23
N CYS A 130 -13.87 -1.61 -5.43
CA CYS A 130 -14.01 -0.81 -6.64
C CYS A 130 -15.43 -0.79 -7.23
N GLU A 131 -16.32 -1.70 -6.81
CA GLU A 131 -17.75 -1.66 -7.13
C GLU A 131 -18.47 -0.52 -6.40
N ASP A 132 -17.91 -0.05 -5.27
CA ASP A 132 -18.43 1.11 -4.56
C ASP A 132 -18.34 2.37 -5.44
N PRO A 133 -19.46 3.07 -5.69
CA PRO A 133 -19.45 4.22 -6.56
C PRO A 133 -18.63 5.40 -6.02
N THR A 134 -18.25 5.42 -4.74
CA THR A 134 -17.36 6.44 -4.17
C THR A 134 -15.88 6.09 -4.32
N MET A 135 -15.56 4.87 -4.73
CA MET A 135 -14.21 4.34 -4.84
C MET A 135 -13.64 4.48 -6.27
N PRO A 136 -12.32 4.60 -6.40
CA PRO A 136 -11.67 4.63 -7.71
C PRO A 136 -11.83 3.28 -8.43
N SER A 137 -11.81 3.34 -9.77
CA SER A 137 -11.81 2.11 -10.57
C SER A 137 -10.57 1.25 -10.31
N ARG A 138 -10.71 -0.06 -10.50
CA ARG A 138 -9.61 -1.03 -10.33
C ARG A 138 -8.34 -0.65 -11.12
N THR A 139 -8.49 -0.19 -12.36
CA THR A 139 -7.37 0.28 -13.20
C THR A 139 -6.64 1.45 -12.55
N LEU A 140 -7.38 2.38 -11.94
CA LEU A 140 -6.79 3.54 -11.28
C LEU A 140 -6.08 3.15 -9.98
N VAL A 141 -6.63 2.23 -9.19
CA VAL A 141 -5.95 1.72 -7.99
C VAL A 141 -4.61 1.08 -8.34
N TYR A 142 -4.57 0.27 -9.40
CA TYR A 142 -3.29 -0.30 -9.87
C TYR A 142 -2.31 0.77 -10.36
N TYR A 143 -2.81 1.78 -11.09
CA TYR A 143 -1.99 2.93 -11.49
C TYR A 143 -1.44 3.69 -10.27
N TRP A 144 -2.24 3.87 -9.22
CA TRP A 144 -1.78 4.50 -7.99
C TRP A 144 -0.70 3.69 -7.28
N ARG A 145 -0.83 2.36 -7.22
CA ARG A 145 0.18 1.47 -6.63
C ARG A 145 1.53 1.56 -7.33
N THR A 146 1.56 1.81 -8.64
CA THR A 146 2.83 1.98 -9.37
C THR A 146 3.39 3.39 -9.23
N ARG A 147 2.52 4.40 -9.12
CA ARG A 147 2.94 5.81 -9.03
C ARG A 147 3.34 6.27 -7.62
N HIS A 148 2.76 5.65 -6.59
CA HIS A 148 2.95 5.98 -5.17
C HIS A 148 3.46 4.73 -4.42
N PRO A 149 4.79 4.54 -4.29
CA PRO A 149 5.37 3.34 -3.68
C PRO A 149 4.87 3.07 -2.24
N ALA A 150 4.76 4.11 -1.42
CA ALA A 150 4.24 3.99 -0.05
C ALA A 150 2.81 3.42 0.01
N PHE A 151 1.97 3.74 -0.97
CA PHE A 151 0.65 3.12 -1.09
C PHE A 151 0.73 1.67 -1.54
N GLY A 152 1.64 1.35 -2.46
CA GLY A 152 1.92 -0.04 -2.83
C GLY A 152 2.30 -0.91 -1.62
N GLU A 153 3.18 -0.39 -0.76
CA GLU A 153 3.58 -1.02 0.51
C GLU A 153 2.42 -1.13 1.49
N ALA A 154 1.64 -0.06 1.67
CA ALA A 154 0.46 -0.07 2.53
C ALA A 154 -0.58 -1.11 2.07
N VAL A 155 -0.79 -1.26 0.75
CA VAL A 155 -1.66 -2.31 0.19
C VAL A 155 -1.09 -3.70 0.48
N MET A 156 0.22 -3.90 0.39
CA MET A 156 0.83 -5.19 0.75
C MET A 156 0.64 -5.53 2.23
N LEU A 157 0.83 -4.55 3.13
CA LEU A 157 0.57 -4.73 4.55
C LEU A 157 -0.92 -5.03 4.81
N ALA A 158 -1.83 -4.31 4.18
CA ALA A 158 -3.27 -4.56 4.28
C ALA A 158 -3.64 -5.99 3.83
N ARG A 159 -2.97 -6.52 2.81
CA ARG A 159 -3.14 -7.93 2.39
C ARG A 159 -2.64 -8.93 3.43
N GLN A 160 -1.58 -8.60 4.16
CA GLN A 160 -1.12 -9.46 5.26
C GLN A 160 -2.12 -9.47 6.41
N VAL A 161 -2.66 -8.31 6.79
CA VAL A 161 -3.73 -8.21 7.80
C VAL A 161 -5.01 -8.92 7.34
N GLN A 162 -5.35 -8.80 6.05
CA GLN A 162 -6.47 -9.53 5.45
C GLN A 162 -6.36 -11.05 5.62
N ALA A 163 -5.14 -11.59 5.57
CA ALA A 163 -4.91 -13.01 5.81
C ALA A 163 -5.32 -13.43 7.23
N GLU A 164 -5.05 -12.58 8.24
CA GLU A 164 -5.51 -12.81 9.62
C GLU A 164 -7.04 -12.81 9.68
N ARG A 165 -7.69 -11.84 9.03
CA ARG A 165 -9.16 -11.78 8.98
C ARG A 165 -9.79 -13.01 8.32
N PHE A 166 -9.14 -13.58 7.30
CA PHE A 166 -9.61 -14.83 6.67
C PHE A 166 -9.48 -16.05 7.60
N CYS A 167 -8.51 -16.06 8.51
CA CYS A 167 -8.44 -17.08 9.55
C CYS A 167 -9.62 -16.96 10.53
N ASP A 168 -9.92 -15.75 11.00
CA ASP A 168 -11.04 -15.49 11.91
C ASP A 168 -12.38 -15.86 11.27
N LEU A 169 -12.60 -15.43 10.03
CA LEU A 169 -13.78 -15.78 9.25
C LEU A 169 -13.88 -17.30 9.05
N GLY A 170 -12.75 -17.97 8.83
CA GLY A 170 -12.69 -19.42 8.74
C GLY A 170 -13.16 -20.11 10.03
N TRP A 171 -12.77 -19.59 11.19
CA TRP A 171 -13.24 -20.10 12.49
C TRP A 171 -14.74 -19.88 12.70
N GLU A 172 -15.24 -18.68 12.38
CA GLU A 172 -16.68 -18.35 12.43
C GLU A 172 -17.49 -19.32 11.55
N ILE A 173 -17.06 -19.54 10.31
CA ILE A 173 -17.72 -20.45 9.37
C ILE A 173 -17.68 -21.90 9.87
N ALA A 174 -16.53 -22.37 10.35
CA ALA A 174 -16.38 -23.73 10.85
C ALA A 174 -17.27 -23.99 12.07
N SER A 175 -17.43 -22.99 12.95
CA SER A 175 -18.25 -23.09 14.17
C SER A 175 -19.75 -23.15 13.89
N ALA A 176 -20.19 -22.63 12.74
CA ALA A 176 -21.60 -22.60 12.33
C ALA A 176 -22.00 -23.74 11.38
N VAL A 177 -21.09 -24.68 11.09
CA VAL A 177 -21.31 -25.74 10.09
C VAL A 177 -22.49 -26.65 10.45
N THR A 178 -23.28 -27.03 9.45
CA THR A 178 -24.34 -28.02 9.58
C THR A 178 -24.06 -29.24 8.69
N PRO A 179 -24.61 -30.42 8.99
CA PRO A 179 -24.44 -31.59 8.13
C PRO A 179 -24.86 -31.37 6.67
N GLY A 180 -25.85 -30.50 6.42
CA GLY A 180 -26.36 -30.19 5.08
C GLY A 180 -25.45 -29.27 4.25
N ASP A 181 -24.63 -28.45 4.89
CA ASP A 181 -23.69 -27.53 4.20
C ASP A 181 -22.22 -27.96 4.29
N ALA A 182 -21.93 -29.07 4.98
CA ALA A 182 -20.57 -29.49 5.33
C ALA A 182 -19.59 -29.48 4.14
N TYR A 183 -20.02 -29.95 2.96
CA TYR A 183 -19.16 -29.93 1.76
C TYR A 183 -18.88 -28.51 1.26
N ALA A 184 -19.91 -27.66 1.14
CA ALA A 184 -19.73 -26.27 0.72
C ALA A 184 -18.87 -25.49 1.73
N THR A 185 -19.06 -25.75 3.02
CA THR A 185 -18.24 -25.21 4.11
C THR A 185 -16.79 -25.68 3.99
N HIS A 186 -16.53 -26.96 3.74
CA HIS A 186 -15.18 -27.48 3.51
C HIS A 186 -14.49 -26.78 2.32
N VAL A 187 -15.19 -26.56 1.20
CA VAL A 187 -14.65 -25.84 0.03
C VAL A 187 -14.28 -24.41 0.41
N LYS A 188 -15.16 -23.69 1.11
CA LYS A 188 -14.90 -22.31 1.59
C LYS A 188 -13.68 -22.26 2.51
N LEU A 189 -13.58 -23.16 3.49
CA LEU A 189 -12.45 -23.22 4.42
C LEU A 189 -11.14 -23.54 3.73
N THR A 190 -11.17 -24.45 2.74
CA THR A 190 -9.99 -24.78 1.93
C THR A 190 -9.51 -23.56 1.16
N HIS A 191 -10.43 -22.82 0.53
CA HIS A 191 -10.09 -21.60 -0.19
C HIS A 191 -9.55 -20.52 0.75
N LEU A 192 -10.20 -20.24 1.88
CA LEU A 192 -9.76 -19.24 2.85
C LEU A 192 -8.35 -19.55 3.38
N ARG A 193 -8.07 -20.81 3.73
CA ARG A 193 -6.74 -21.23 4.19
C ARG A 193 -5.67 -21.06 3.13
N TRP A 194 -5.98 -21.45 1.88
CA TRP A 194 -5.06 -21.24 0.76
C TRP A 194 -4.79 -19.74 0.54
N THR A 195 -5.84 -18.92 0.53
CA THR A 195 -5.71 -17.47 0.32
C THR A 195 -4.91 -16.81 1.45
N ALA A 196 -5.15 -17.17 2.71
CA ALA A 196 -4.36 -16.66 3.85
C ALA A 196 -2.86 -17.01 3.69
N GLY A 197 -2.55 -18.25 3.31
CA GLY A 197 -1.17 -18.68 3.03
C GLY A 197 -0.53 -17.95 1.84
N ALA A 198 -1.30 -17.62 0.80
CA ALA A 198 -0.82 -16.87 -0.35
C ALA A 198 -0.59 -15.38 -0.04
N LEU A 199 -1.44 -14.76 0.79
CA LEU A 199 -1.35 -13.35 1.14
C LEU A 199 -0.26 -13.06 2.19
N ALA A 200 -0.03 -13.97 3.14
CA ALA A 200 1.01 -13.84 4.16
C ALA A 200 1.78 -15.15 4.36
N PRO A 201 2.62 -15.56 3.39
CA PRO A 201 3.32 -16.84 3.41
C PRO A 201 4.30 -16.99 4.57
N ALA A 202 4.91 -15.90 5.04
CA ALA A 202 5.79 -15.94 6.21
C ALA A 202 5.06 -16.33 7.51
N ARG A 203 3.74 -16.08 7.59
CA ARG A 203 2.93 -16.34 8.79
C ARG A 203 2.02 -17.55 8.66
N PHE A 204 1.42 -17.75 7.48
CA PHE A 204 0.42 -18.80 7.22
C PHE A 204 0.87 -19.77 6.12
N GLY A 205 2.12 -19.66 5.65
CA GLY A 205 2.69 -20.61 4.73
C GLY A 205 2.81 -22.01 5.34
N ARG A 206 3.09 -22.99 4.49
CA ARG A 206 3.37 -24.35 4.95
C ARG A 206 4.76 -24.37 5.57
N PHE A 207 4.82 -24.24 6.90
CA PHE A 207 6.08 -24.44 7.62
C PHE A 207 6.48 -25.92 7.52
N LYS A 208 7.67 -26.17 6.99
CA LYS A 208 8.34 -27.46 7.17
C LYS A 208 8.93 -27.44 8.57
N ALA A 209 8.65 -28.45 9.39
CA ALA A 209 9.41 -28.65 10.61
C ALA A 209 10.87 -28.89 10.21
N VAL A 210 11.77 -27.99 10.61
CA VAL A 210 13.20 -28.12 10.41
C VAL A 210 13.75 -28.83 11.65
N THR A 211 14.48 -29.91 11.44
CA THR A 211 15.17 -30.62 12.54
C THR A 211 16.56 -30.02 12.75
N GLN A 212 17.17 -30.23 13.92
CA GLN A 212 18.56 -29.81 14.15
C GLN A 212 19.55 -30.39 13.11
N ALA A 213 19.23 -31.56 12.53
CA ALA A 213 20.02 -32.14 11.46
C ALA A 213 19.89 -31.34 10.14
N ASP A 214 18.68 -30.91 9.78
CA ASP A 214 18.45 -30.04 8.61
C ASP A 214 19.16 -28.68 8.80
N GLU A 215 19.17 -28.13 10.01
CA GLU A 215 19.88 -26.87 10.33
C GLU A 215 21.39 -27.03 10.21
N ALA A 216 21.95 -28.11 10.76
CA ALA A 216 23.38 -28.41 10.66
C ALA A 216 23.81 -28.65 9.20
N GLU A 217 22.98 -29.32 8.40
CA GLU A 217 23.24 -29.49 6.97
C GLU A 217 23.14 -28.16 6.20
N ALA A 218 22.18 -27.29 6.53
CA ALA A 218 22.04 -25.98 5.90
C ALA A 218 23.20 -25.04 6.27
N GLU A 219 23.69 -25.09 7.50
CA GLU A 219 24.85 -24.34 7.97
C GLU A 219 26.14 -24.84 7.29
N LEU A 220 26.27 -26.15 7.10
CA LEU A 220 27.39 -26.75 6.35
C LEU A 220 27.33 -26.46 4.85
N ALA A 221 26.11 -26.35 4.28
CA ALA A 221 25.88 -26.04 2.87
C ALA A 221 25.87 -24.54 2.56
N ALA A 222 25.80 -23.67 3.58
CA ALA A 222 25.90 -22.24 3.39
C ALA A 222 27.28 -21.91 2.80
N PRO A 223 27.37 -21.11 1.72
CA PRO A 223 28.66 -20.68 1.21
C PRO A 223 29.42 -20.00 2.35
N PRO A 224 30.73 -20.26 2.53
CA PRO A 224 31.49 -19.58 3.55
C PRO A 224 31.28 -18.08 3.35
N ALA A 225 30.79 -17.41 4.39
CA ALA A 225 30.62 -15.96 4.37
C ALA A 225 31.92 -15.38 3.80
N ALA A 226 31.80 -14.53 2.75
CA ALA A 226 32.95 -13.89 2.13
C ALA A 226 33.87 -13.38 3.25
N PRO A 227 35.18 -13.71 3.24
CA PRO A 227 36.03 -13.48 4.39
C PRO A 227 35.95 -12.00 4.76
N ALA A 228 35.26 -11.70 5.86
CA ALA A 228 35.31 -10.39 6.46
C ALA A 228 36.79 -10.16 6.77
N GLU A 229 37.38 -9.18 6.11
CA GLU A 229 38.79 -8.84 6.20
C GLU A 229 39.15 -8.66 7.68
N THR A 230 39.67 -9.72 8.29
CA THR A 230 39.83 -9.77 9.74
C THR A 230 41.10 -8.98 10.05
N ARG A 231 40.93 -7.70 10.33
CA ARG A 231 42.03 -6.80 10.64
C ARG A 231 42.50 -7.03 12.07
N VAL A 232 43.47 -7.94 12.24
CA VAL A 232 44.15 -8.17 13.51
C VAL A 232 45.16 -7.05 13.75
N THR A 233 44.97 -6.25 14.80
CA THR A 233 45.92 -5.22 15.21
C THR A 233 46.75 -5.76 16.38
N PHE A 234 48.04 -5.99 16.14
CA PHE A 234 48.99 -6.34 17.20
C PHE A 234 49.57 -5.06 17.80
N CYS A 235 49.40 -4.87 19.10
CA CYS A 235 50.03 -3.77 19.84
C CYS A 235 51.18 -4.35 20.68
N VAL A 236 52.42 -3.97 20.37
CA VAL A 236 53.60 -4.33 21.15
C VAL A 236 53.89 -3.21 22.14
N ARG A 237 53.87 -3.52 23.44
CA ARG A 237 54.31 -2.61 24.51
C ARG A 237 55.80 -2.81 24.78
N HIS A 238 56.57 -1.73 24.70
CA HIS A 238 57.99 -1.72 25.07
C HIS A 238 58.17 -1.09 26.44
N PHE A 239 58.92 -1.75 27.34
CA PHE A 239 59.18 -1.23 28.68
C PHE A 239 60.64 -0.83 28.82
N ARG A 240 60.90 0.40 29.30
CA ARG A 240 62.24 0.92 29.58
C ARG A 240 62.32 1.32 31.05
N LYS A 241 63.47 1.05 31.69
CA LYS A 241 63.76 1.60 33.02
C LYS A 241 64.36 2.99 32.84
N GLU A 242 63.79 3.96 33.55
CA GLU A 242 64.28 5.33 33.58
C GLU A 242 64.46 5.79 35.01
N ILE A 243 65.43 6.66 35.23
CA ILE A 243 65.71 7.20 36.55
C ILE A 243 64.94 8.51 36.68
N GLY A 244 64.03 8.58 37.65
CA GLY A 244 63.29 9.80 37.94
C GLY A 244 64.21 10.91 38.48
N PRO A 245 63.73 12.17 38.56
CA PRO A 245 64.51 13.29 39.08
C PRO A 245 65.01 13.06 40.51
N ASP A 246 64.32 12.22 41.29
CA ASP A 246 64.67 11.87 42.68
C ASP A 246 65.62 10.65 42.79
N GLY A 247 66.17 10.16 41.67
CA GLY A 247 67.14 9.06 41.63
C GLY A 247 66.54 7.64 41.70
N THR A 248 65.22 7.50 41.85
CA THR A 248 64.54 6.21 41.87
C THR A 248 64.29 5.65 40.47
N PRO A 249 64.58 4.36 40.19
CA PRO A 249 64.27 3.75 38.90
C PRO A 249 62.76 3.48 38.77
N LYS A 250 62.18 3.93 37.66
CA LYS A 250 60.79 3.73 37.26
C LYS A 250 60.73 2.96 35.95
N VAL A 251 59.85 1.97 35.85
CA VAL A 251 59.57 1.29 34.57
C VAL A 251 58.53 2.12 33.83
N VAL A 252 58.86 2.53 32.61
CA VAL A 252 58.01 3.33 31.74
C VAL A 252 57.61 2.49 30.53
N ALA A 253 56.32 2.48 30.21
CA ALA A 253 55.77 1.78 29.07
C ALA A 253 55.63 2.71 27.86
N TYR A 254 55.98 2.19 26.69
CA TYR A 254 55.88 2.85 25.40
C TYR A 254 55.02 1.99 24.46
N LEU A 255 54.14 2.64 23.72
CA LEU A 255 53.31 2.06 22.67
C LEU A 255 53.72 2.63 21.33
N ARG A 256 53.79 1.79 20.30
CA ARG A 256 53.97 2.28 18.93
C ARG A 256 52.63 2.76 18.40
N ASN A 257 52.54 4.01 17.99
CA ASN A 257 51.34 4.57 17.39
C ASN A 257 51.07 3.86 16.05
N SER A 258 49.87 3.30 15.89
CA SER A 258 49.50 2.51 14.71
C SER A 258 49.36 3.33 13.41
N HIS A 259 49.27 4.66 13.51
CA HIS A 259 49.12 5.56 12.37
C HIS A 259 50.44 6.20 11.93
N THR A 260 51.32 6.55 12.87
CA THR A 260 52.62 7.20 12.58
C THR A 260 53.80 6.23 12.62
N GLY A 261 53.66 5.11 13.33
CA GLY A 261 54.72 4.14 13.55
C GLY A 261 55.74 4.54 14.62
N GLU A 262 55.57 5.66 15.33
CA GLU A 262 56.54 6.14 16.33
C GLU A 262 56.22 5.65 17.75
N LEU A 263 57.22 5.57 18.64
CA LEU A 263 57.03 5.18 20.04
C LEU A 263 56.58 6.37 20.89
N GLU A 264 55.43 6.23 21.54
CA GLU A 264 54.84 7.21 22.46
C GLU A 264 54.75 6.60 23.87
N ARG A 265 55.02 7.42 24.91
CA ARG A 265 54.84 6.97 26.30
C ARG A 265 53.36 6.79 26.62
N GLU A 266 53.03 5.66 27.23
CA GLU A 266 51.64 5.35 27.61
C GLU A 266 51.11 6.26 28.72
N HIS A 267 51.98 6.74 29.62
CA HIS A 267 51.62 7.62 30.74
C HIS A 267 52.60 8.78 30.89
N PRO A 268 52.46 9.88 30.11
CA PRO A 268 53.28 11.08 30.28
C PRO A 268 52.91 11.83 31.58
N GLU A 269 53.91 12.32 32.31
CA GLU A 269 53.69 13.17 33.50
C GLU A 269 53.25 14.59 33.07
N PRO A 270 52.45 15.30 33.89
CA PRO A 270 51.95 16.63 33.53
C PRO A 270 53.10 17.62 33.27
N GLY A 271 53.18 18.13 32.04
CA GLY A 271 54.23 19.07 31.59
C GLY A 271 55.33 18.47 30.71
N GLN A 272 55.34 17.14 30.50
CA GLN A 272 56.19 16.49 29.49
C GLN A 272 55.37 16.25 28.21
N ALA A 273 55.88 16.69 27.06
CA ALA A 273 55.18 16.49 25.78
C ALA A 273 55.10 14.99 25.45
N ALA A 274 53.90 14.53 25.06
CA ALA A 274 53.69 13.22 24.43
C ALA A 274 54.19 13.25 22.96
N GLY A 275 55.43 13.70 22.77
CA GLY A 275 56.06 13.77 21.45
C GLY A 275 56.74 12.44 21.10
N PRO A 276 56.98 12.19 19.81
CA PRO A 276 57.65 10.98 19.38
C PRO A 276 59.06 10.91 19.95
N VAL A 277 59.41 9.76 20.52
CA VAL A 277 60.77 9.49 20.99
C VAL A 277 61.55 8.81 19.86
N VAL A 278 62.70 9.37 19.51
CA VAL A 278 63.59 8.80 18.48
C VAL A 278 64.06 7.41 18.95
N ASP A 279 63.79 6.42 18.12
CA ASP A 279 64.18 5.03 18.31
C ASP A 279 65.54 4.83 17.62
N ASP A 280 66.63 4.77 18.40
CA ASP A 280 68.00 4.70 17.86
C ASP A 280 68.33 3.35 17.20
N ASP A 281 67.50 2.31 17.38
CA ASP A 281 67.64 1.01 16.69
C ASP A 281 66.28 0.26 16.61
N PRO A 282 65.42 0.60 15.62
CA PRO A 282 64.06 0.06 15.52
C PRO A 282 64.00 -1.42 15.10
N GLY A 283 65.13 -2.04 14.73
CA GLY A 283 65.18 -3.41 14.19
C GLY A 283 65.59 -4.48 15.20
N ALA A 284 66.21 -4.13 16.33
CA ALA A 284 66.79 -5.11 17.25
C ALA A 284 65.79 -5.93 18.08
N TRP A 285 64.50 -5.55 18.10
CA TRP A 285 63.51 -6.11 19.03
C TRP A 285 62.37 -6.88 18.36
N LEU A 286 62.38 -6.99 17.02
CA LEU A 286 61.47 -7.90 16.32
C LEU A 286 62.07 -9.32 16.37
N PRO A 287 61.33 -10.35 16.81
CA PRO A 287 61.77 -11.72 16.63
C PRO A 287 61.94 -11.99 15.13
N SER A 288 63.08 -12.58 14.75
CA SER A 288 63.36 -13.00 13.36
C SER A 288 62.34 -14.01 12.85
#